data_AF-L0A2U7-F1
#
_entry.id   AF-L0A2U7-F1
#
_cell.length_a   1.000
_cell.length_b   1.000
_cell.length_c   1.000
_cell.angle_alpha   90.00
_cell.angle_beta   90.00
_cell.angle_gamma   90.00
#
_symmetry.space_group_name_H-M   'P 1'
#
loop_
_entity.id
_entity.type
_entity.pdbx_description
1 polymer ?
#
loop_
_entity_poly.entity_id
_entity_poly.type
_entity_poly.pdbx_seq_one_letter_code
_entity_poly.pdbx_strand_id
1 'polypeptide(L)'
;MGCPDVKMLIGVGSRMTVTAEAPIKLLEVARHLPELSRYAPGNLLCIERRGRPWRLAWIREADAGTVTTANGFVYDRMSGVRLVPAEGGTDTACPLTLERLEYLMVLEFLKCAEKIRPAHLPASRVQSFAPVARAFLQLMDEQGSAPDGRLTERT
;
A
#
# COMPACT_ATOMS: atom_id res chain seq x y z
N MET A 1 -1.84 19.74 20.29
CA MET A 1 -2.81 18.98 19.48
C MET A 1 -2.45 17.51 19.64
N GLY A 2 -3.29 16.76 20.35
CA GLY A 2 -3.00 15.41 20.80
C GLY A 2 -3.06 14.40 19.66
N CYS A 3 -2.10 13.48 19.64
CA CYS A 3 -2.13 12.27 18.84
C CYS A 3 -3.24 11.37 19.40
N PRO A 4 -4.24 10.93 18.63
CA PRO A 4 -5.23 9.99 19.15
C PRO A 4 -4.56 8.63 19.38
N ASP A 5 -4.73 8.09 20.59
CA ASP A 5 -4.30 6.76 21.00
C ASP A 5 -4.86 5.71 20.04
N VAL A 6 -3.96 5.02 19.32
CA VAL A 6 -4.29 3.79 18.62
C VAL A 6 -4.41 2.70 19.68
N LYS A 7 -5.62 2.51 20.21
CA LYS A 7 -5.93 1.29 20.97
C LYS A 7 -5.95 0.11 20.01
N MET A 8 -4.78 -0.46 19.72
CA MET A 8 -4.68 -1.85 19.25
C MET A 8 -5.09 -2.75 20.42
N LEU A 9 -6.40 -3.02 20.52
CA LEU A 9 -6.91 -4.10 21.36
C LEU A 9 -6.70 -5.40 20.60
N ILE A 10 -5.51 -6.00 20.79
CA ILE A 10 -5.29 -7.43 20.52
C ILE A 10 -6.03 -8.20 21.61
N GLY A 11 -7.37 -8.24 21.49
CA GLY A 11 -8.26 -8.96 22.40
C GLY A 11 -8.76 -10.21 21.70
N VAL A 12 -8.25 -11.37 22.12
CA VAL A 12 -8.79 -12.67 21.74
C VAL A 12 -10.29 -12.70 22.10
N GLY A 13 -11.16 -12.72 21.09
CA GLY A 13 -12.59 -13.04 21.26
C GLY A 13 -13.61 -11.89 21.25
N SER A 14 -13.26 -10.65 20.91
CA SER A 14 -14.26 -9.57 20.75
C SER A 14 -14.55 -9.29 19.28
N ARG A 15 -15.83 -9.29 18.88
CA ARG A 15 -16.29 -8.88 17.54
C ARG A 15 -15.77 -7.47 17.24
N MET A 16 -14.69 -7.37 16.46
CA MET A 16 -14.19 -6.10 15.96
C MET A 16 -15.15 -5.61 14.86
N THR A 17 -15.95 -4.60 15.16
CA THR A 17 -16.54 -3.75 14.13
C THR A 17 -15.43 -2.95 13.48
N VAL A 18 -14.87 -3.49 12.39
CA VAL A 18 -13.87 -2.80 11.58
C VAL A 18 -14.59 -1.71 10.77
N THR A 19 -14.62 -0.48 11.30
CA THR A 19 -15.08 0.70 10.57
C THR A 19 -14.01 1.10 9.54
N ALA A 20 -14.42 1.27 8.28
CA ALA A 20 -13.55 1.53 7.13
C ALA A 20 -12.79 2.89 7.14
N GLU A 21 -12.82 3.63 8.25
CA GLU A 21 -12.49 5.06 8.27
C GLU A 21 -11.09 5.40 8.79
N ALA A 22 -10.40 4.48 9.47
CA ALA A 22 -9.06 4.76 9.98
C ALA A 22 -7.99 4.65 8.86
N PRO A 23 -7.11 5.66 8.68
CA PRO A 23 -6.03 5.58 7.71
C PRO A 23 -5.05 4.46 8.09
N ILE A 24 -4.76 3.57 7.13
CA ILE A 24 -3.83 2.46 7.32
C ILE A 24 -2.40 3.00 7.28
N LYS A 25 -1.67 2.86 8.39
CA LYS A 25 -0.25 3.27 8.49
C LYS A 25 0.64 2.13 8.04
N LEU A 26 1.23 2.20 6.84
CA LEU A 26 1.99 1.09 6.26
C LEU A 26 3.19 0.64 7.11
N LEU A 27 3.86 1.57 7.79
CA LEU A 27 4.95 1.23 8.71
C LEU A 27 4.50 0.41 9.92
N GLU A 28 3.27 0.62 10.40
CA GLU A 28 2.72 -0.17 11.49
C GLU A 28 2.32 -1.56 11.01
N VAL A 29 1.74 -1.64 9.80
CA VAL A 29 1.43 -2.91 9.16
C VAL A 29 2.70 -3.76 8.97
N ALA A 30 3.83 -3.14 8.59
CA ALA A 30 5.10 -3.84 8.41
C ALA A 30 5.61 -4.51 9.70
N ARG A 31 5.41 -3.86 10.85
CA ARG A 31 5.80 -4.41 12.16
C ARG A 31 4.97 -5.62 12.58
N HIS A 32 3.75 -5.71 12.08
CA HIS A 32 2.75 -6.73 12.44
C HIS A 32 2.32 -7.58 11.24
N LEU A 33 3.17 -7.68 10.23
CA LEU A 33 2.83 -8.37 8.99
C LEU A 33 2.47 -9.85 9.20
N PRO A 34 3.19 -10.64 10.03
CA PRO A 34 2.84 -12.03 10.28
C PRO A 34 1.44 -12.22 10.89
N GLU A 35 1.01 -11.28 11.73
CA GLU A 35 -0.32 -11.30 12.36
C GLU A 35 -1.42 -10.86 11.40
N LEU A 36 -1.14 -9.81 10.61
CA LEU A 36 -2.14 -9.12 9.78
C LEU A 36 -2.33 -9.75 8.38
N SER A 37 -1.49 -10.68 7.96
CA SER A 37 -1.49 -11.24 6.60
C SER A 37 -2.45 -12.43 6.38
N ARG A 38 -3.07 -12.95 7.44
CA ARG A 38 -4.01 -14.08 7.35
C ARG A 38 -5.38 -13.64 6.86
N TYR A 39 -6.09 -14.50 6.11
CA TYR A 39 -7.50 -14.29 5.77
C TYR A 39 -8.41 -14.52 6.97
N ALA A 40 -8.47 -13.52 7.86
CA ALA A 40 -9.29 -13.51 9.05
C ALA A 40 -9.95 -12.14 9.23
N PRO A 41 -11.14 -12.05 9.86
CA PRO A 41 -11.72 -10.78 10.25
C PRO A 41 -10.75 -9.93 11.08
N GLY A 42 -10.67 -8.63 10.79
CA GLY A 42 -9.74 -7.71 11.45
C GLY A 42 -8.34 -7.67 10.83
N ASN A 43 -8.02 -8.54 9.87
CA ASN A 43 -6.75 -8.53 9.16
C ASN A 43 -6.82 -7.75 7.84
N LEU A 44 -5.69 -7.70 7.13
CA LEU A 44 -5.54 -6.97 5.88
C LEU A 44 -5.31 -7.92 4.71
N LEU A 45 -5.79 -7.48 3.54
CA LEU A 45 -5.44 -8.06 2.25
C LEU A 45 -5.02 -6.96 1.27
N CYS A 46 -4.34 -7.35 0.21
CA CYS A 46 -4.01 -6.47 -0.90
C CYS A 46 -5.07 -6.59 -1.98
N ILE A 47 -5.55 -5.47 -2.51
CA ILE A 47 -6.38 -5.42 -3.71
C ILE A 47 -5.48 -4.98 -4.87
N GLU A 48 -5.20 -5.92 -5.76
CA GLU A 48 -4.54 -5.66 -7.02
C GLU A 48 -5.56 -5.13 -8.03
N ARG A 49 -5.18 -4.09 -8.76
CA ARG A 49 -6.09 -3.34 -9.63
C ARG A 49 -5.42 -3.12 -10.97
N ARG A 50 -6.08 -3.51 -12.06
CA ARG A 50 -5.51 -3.33 -13.40
C ARG A 50 -5.41 -1.84 -13.76
N GLY A 51 -4.20 -1.40 -14.10
CA GLY A 51 -3.94 -0.01 -14.51
C GLY A 51 -4.11 1.04 -13.41
N ARG A 52 -4.21 0.62 -12.14
CA ARG A 52 -4.32 1.52 -10.98
C ARG A 52 -3.41 1.05 -9.84
N PRO A 53 -2.93 1.95 -8.98
CA PRO A 53 -2.19 1.55 -7.79
C PRO A 53 -2.97 0.53 -6.96
N TRP A 54 -2.26 -0.48 -6.46
CA TRP A 54 -2.78 -1.43 -5.49
C TRP A 54 -3.19 -0.70 -4.21
N ARG A 55 -4.00 -1.35 -3.37
CA ARG A 55 -4.42 -0.80 -2.08
C ARG A 55 -4.58 -1.89 -1.03
N LEU A 56 -4.51 -1.49 0.23
CA LEU A 56 -4.94 -2.36 1.33
C LEU A 56 -6.44 -2.27 1.54
N ALA A 57 -7.02 -3.37 1.98
CA ALA A 57 -8.39 -3.41 2.48
C ALA A 57 -8.45 -4.28 3.74
N TRP A 58 -9.24 -3.83 4.72
CA TRP A 58 -9.57 -4.63 5.88
C TRP A 58 -10.54 -5.73 5.53
N ILE A 59 -10.32 -6.89 6.13
CA ILE A 59 -11.24 -8.02 6.10
C ILE A 59 -12.28 -7.81 7.17
N ARG A 60 -13.54 -7.71 6.76
CA ARG A 60 -14.69 -7.61 7.67
C ARG A 60 -15.16 -9.00 8.07
N GLU A 61 -15.30 -9.88 7.08
CA GLU A 61 -15.77 -11.25 7.25
C GLU A 61 -14.94 -12.18 6.36
N ALA A 62 -14.69 -13.40 6.83
CA ALA A 62 -14.05 -14.45 6.04
C ALA A 62 -14.69 -15.79 6.41
N ASP A 63 -15.05 -16.56 5.39
CA ASP A 63 -15.55 -17.92 5.51
C ASP A 63 -14.68 -18.89 4.69
N ALA A 64 -15.13 -20.13 4.50
CA ALA A 64 -14.37 -21.15 3.77
C ALA A 64 -14.16 -20.80 2.29
N GLY A 65 -15.12 -20.12 1.65
CA GLY A 65 -15.10 -19.83 0.22
C GLY A 65 -14.94 -18.35 -0.13
N THR A 66 -15.22 -17.44 0.80
CA THR A 66 -15.28 -16.01 0.51
C THR A 66 -14.54 -15.15 1.55
N VAL A 67 -14.15 -13.97 1.10
CA VAL A 67 -13.66 -12.89 1.94
C VAL A 67 -14.39 -11.59 1.60
N THR A 68 -14.94 -10.94 2.63
CA THR A 68 -15.66 -9.67 2.48
C THR A 68 -14.83 -8.55 3.11
N THR A 69 -14.58 -7.52 2.32
CA THR A 69 -13.83 -6.34 2.75
C THR A 69 -14.71 -5.37 3.54
N ALA A 70 -14.11 -4.47 4.33
CA ALA A 70 -14.83 -3.44 5.09
C ALA A 70 -15.73 -2.53 4.21
N ASN A 71 -15.37 -2.36 2.93
CA ASN A 71 -16.16 -1.60 1.95
C ASN A 71 -17.32 -2.41 1.33
N GLY A 72 -17.58 -3.63 1.80
CA GLY A 72 -18.68 -4.48 1.36
C GLY A 72 -18.41 -5.27 0.07
N PHE A 73 -17.20 -5.22 -0.50
CA PHE A 73 -16.86 -6.05 -1.66
C PHE A 73 -16.52 -7.48 -1.23
N VAL A 74 -17.09 -8.44 -1.96
CA VAL A 74 -16.95 -9.88 -1.70
C VAL A 74 -16.09 -10.51 -2.79
N TYR A 75 -15.11 -11.31 -2.36
CA TYR A 75 -14.16 -12.00 -3.21
C TYR A 75 -14.16 -13.49 -2.90
N ASP A 76 -13.93 -14.30 -3.92
CA ASP A 76 -13.61 -15.71 -3.77
C ASP A 76 -12.26 -15.86 -3.07
N ARG A 77 -12.20 -16.67 -2.02
CA ARG A 77 -11.02 -16.79 -1.16
C ARG A 77 -9.84 -17.48 -1.86
N MET A 78 -10.12 -18.39 -2.79
CA MET A 78 -9.11 -19.21 -3.47
C MET A 78 -8.51 -18.49 -4.66
N SER A 79 -9.37 -17.96 -5.53
CA SER A 79 -8.97 -17.26 -6.77
C SER A 79 -8.71 -15.76 -6.55
N GLY A 80 -9.22 -15.19 -5.45
CA GLY A 80 -9.16 -13.75 -5.20
C GLY A 80 -10.11 -12.94 -6.08
N VAL A 81 -10.87 -13.58 -6.98
CA VAL A 81 -11.73 -12.89 -7.93
C VAL A 81 -12.95 -12.32 -7.23
N ARG A 82 -13.32 -11.10 -7.59
CA ARG A 82 -14.51 -10.45 -7.05
C ARG A 82 -15.78 -11.14 -7.53
N LEU A 83 -16.63 -11.59 -6.60
CA LEU A 83 -17.84 -12.40 -6.90
C LEU A 83 -19.00 -11.57 -7.44
N VAL A 84 -19.12 -10.31 -7.04
CA VAL A 84 -20.09 -9.35 -7.60
C VAL A 84 -19.30 -8.22 -8.25
N PRO A 85 -19.01 -8.29 -9.55
CA PRO A 85 -18.35 -7.20 -10.24
C PRO A 85 -19.28 -5.98 -10.22
N ALA A 86 -18.80 -4.86 -9.67
CA ALA A 86 -19.29 -3.58 -10.18
C ALA A 86 -18.84 -3.51 -11.64
N GLU A 87 -19.65 -2.92 -12.52
CA GLU A 87 -19.36 -2.84 -13.97
C GLU A 87 -17.87 -2.55 -14.23
N GLY A 88 -17.18 -3.48 -14.90
CA GLY A 88 -15.78 -3.33 -15.31
C GLY A 88 -14.69 -3.57 -14.26
N GLY A 89 -15.02 -4.03 -13.04
CA GLY A 89 -14.01 -4.31 -12.01
C GLY A 89 -13.19 -5.58 -12.26
N THR A 90 -11.88 -5.44 -12.51
CA THR A 90 -10.88 -6.55 -12.58
C THR A 90 -10.01 -6.59 -11.32
N ASP A 91 -10.55 -6.11 -10.19
CA ASP A 91 -9.86 -6.08 -8.91
C ASP A 91 -9.74 -7.51 -8.35
N THR A 92 -8.53 -7.90 -7.94
CA THR A 92 -8.25 -9.21 -7.33
C THR A 92 -7.81 -9.02 -5.88
N ALA A 93 -8.42 -9.77 -4.96
CA ALA A 93 -7.99 -9.86 -3.58
C ALA A 93 -6.84 -10.88 -3.45
N CYS A 94 -5.70 -10.40 -2.96
CA CYS A 94 -4.50 -11.19 -2.77
C CYS A 94 -4.09 -11.18 -1.30
N PRO A 95 -3.42 -12.24 -0.81
CA PRO A 95 -2.81 -12.24 0.51
C PRO A 95 -1.85 -11.06 0.66
N LEU A 96 -1.81 -10.45 1.84
CA LEU A 96 -0.83 -9.41 2.12
C LEU A 96 0.54 -10.04 2.36
N THR A 97 1.41 -9.99 1.34
CA THR A 97 2.82 -10.42 1.42
C THR A 97 3.75 -9.24 1.70
N LEU A 98 4.99 -9.52 2.11
CA LEU A 98 6.02 -8.49 2.30
C LEU A 98 6.24 -7.68 1.02
N GLU A 99 6.41 -8.36 -0.12
CA GLU A 99 6.58 -7.73 -1.44
C GLU A 99 5.43 -6.76 -1.78
N ARG A 100 4.18 -7.17 -1.54
CA ARG A 100 3.00 -6.32 -1.79
C ARG A 100 2.97 -5.12 -0.87
N LEU A 101 3.37 -5.30 0.39
CA LEU A 101 3.48 -4.22 1.35
C LEU A 101 4.58 -3.23 0.95
N GLU A 102 5.75 -3.73 0.55
CA GLU A 102 6.88 -2.92 0.09
C GLU A 102 6.50 -2.11 -1.16
N TYR A 103 5.84 -2.72 -2.14
CA TYR A 103 5.29 -2.00 -3.30
C TYR A 103 4.39 -0.84 -2.87
N LEU A 104 3.47 -1.07 -1.94
CA LEU A 104 2.58 -0.04 -1.42
C LEU A 104 3.34 1.06 -0.66
N MET A 105 4.37 0.70 0.10
CA MET A 105 5.23 1.64 0.82
C MET A 105 6.01 2.53 -0.14
N VAL A 106 6.53 1.97 -1.24
CA VAL A 106 7.19 2.75 -2.31
C VAL A 106 6.21 3.74 -2.93
N LEU A 107 4.99 3.31 -3.26
CA LEU A 107 3.96 4.22 -3.79
C LEU A 107 3.58 5.35 -2.82
N GLU A 108 3.44 5.04 -1.52
CA GLU A 108 3.17 6.06 -0.51
C GLU A 108 4.35 7.03 -0.36
N PHE A 109 5.57 6.51 -0.37
CA PHE A 109 6.79 7.32 -0.36
C PHE A 109 6.83 8.31 -1.53
N LEU A 110 6.60 7.84 -2.77
CA LEU A 110 6.60 8.69 -3.96
C LEU A 110 5.56 9.82 -3.87
N LYS A 111 4.33 9.48 -3.46
CA LYS A 111 3.25 10.47 -3.25
C LYS A 111 3.58 11.49 -2.16
N CYS A 112 4.27 11.05 -1.11
CA CYS A 112 4.72 11.94 -0.04
C CYS A 112 5.86 12.84 -0.54
N ALA A 113 6.81 12.30 -1.30
CA ALA A 113 7.96 13.01 -1.84
C ALA A 113 7.54 14.16 -2.77
N GLU A 114 6.54 13.96 -3.64
CA GLU A 114 5.98 15.01 -4.52
C GLU A 114 5.48 16.25 -3.77
N LYS A 115 5.07 16.08 -2.51
CA LYS A 115 4.53 17.15 -1.66
C LYS A 115 5.61 17.88 -0.88
N ILE A 116 6.83 17.33 -0.82
CA ILE A 116 7.93 17.97 -0.11
C ILE A 116 8.32 19.26 -0.85
N ARG A 117 8.56 20.32 -0.07
CA ARG A 117 9.07 21.60 -0.56
C ARG A 117 10.44 21.83 0.07
N PRO A 118 11.54 21.50 -0.64
CA PRO A 118 12.90 21.56 -0.08
C PRO A 118 13.24 22.94 0.50
N ALA A 119 12.76 24.02 -0.12
CA ALA A 119 12.96 25.40 0.34
C ALA A 119 12.42 25.68 1.75
N HIS A 120 11.48 24.86 2.24
CA HIS A 120 10.88 25.01 3.57
C HIS A 120 11.40 23.99 4.59
N LEU A 121 12.37 23.15 4.21
CA LEU A 121 12.97 22.18 5.11
C LEU A 121 14.20 22.76 5.81
N PRO A 122 14.34 22.56 7.13
CA PRO A 122 15.60 22.83 7.83
C PRO A 122 16.75 22.04 7.19
N ALA A 123 17.95 22.63 7.16
CA ALA A 123 19.13 22.00 6.58
C ALA A 123 19.42 20.60 7.15
N SER A 124 19.18 20.40 8.46
CA SER A 124 19.31 19.09 9.12
C SER A 124 18.37 18.01 8.56
N ARG A 125 17.15 18.39 8.18
CA ARG A 125 16.20 17.47 7.52
C ARG A 125 16.64 17.17 6.10
N VAL A 126 17.11 18.16 5.35
CA VAL A 126 17.64 17.96 4.00
C VAL A 126 18.81 16.97 4.02
N GLN A 127 19.76 17.13 4.95
CA GLN A 127 20.87 16.20 5.13
C GLN A 127 20.40 14.78 5.44
N SER A 128 19.34 14.61 6.24
CA SER A 128 18.79 13.28 6.54
C SER A 128 18.17 12.59 5.32
N PHE A 129 17.69 13.33 4.32
CA PHE A 129 17.14 12.77 3.09
C PHE A 129 18.19 12.50 2.00
N ALA A 130 19.37 13.13 2.09
CA ALA A 130 20.39 13.06 1.04
C ALA A 130 20.83 11.63 0.67
N PRO A 131 21.02 10.68 1.61
CA PRO A 131 21.38 9.31 1.25
C PRO A 131 20.29 8.59 0.43
N VAL A 132 19.03 8.77 0.83
CA VAL A 132 17.88 8.15 0.13
C VAL A 132 17.74 8.74 -1.27
N ALA A 133 17.89 10.06 -1.40
CA ALA A 133 17.84 10.74 -2.68
C ALA A 133 18.95 10.25 -3.64
N ARG A 134 20.18 10.06 -3.14
CA ARG A 134 21.30 9.52 -3.95
C ARG A 134 21.03 8.10 -4.42
N ALA A 135 20.58 7.22 -3.53
CA ALA A 135 20.26 5.84 -3.90
C ALA A 135 19.14 5.79 -4.96
N PHE A 136 18.12 6.64 -4.82
CA PHE A 136 17.05 6.74 -5.81
C PHE A 136 17.56 7.23 -7.18
N LEU A 137 18.41 8.26 -7.22
CA LEU A 137 19.00 8.75 -8.47
C LEU A 137 19.87 7.69 -9.15
N GLN A 138 20.67 6.94 -8.39
CA GLN A 138 21.48 5.83 -8.93
C GLN A 138 20.61 4.75 -9.57
N LEU A 139 19.53 4.34 -8.91
CA LEU A 139 18.59 3.38 -9.48
C LEU A 139 17.95 3.89 -10.77
N MET A 140 17.63 5.18 -10.85
CA MET A 140 17.10 5.80 -12.07
C MET A 140 18.13 5.82 -13.21
N ASP A 141 19.41 6.05 -12.90
CA ASP A 141 20.50 6.02 -13.87
C ASP A 141 20.77 4.59 -14.38
N GLU A 142 20.71 3.59 -13.50
CA GLU A 142 20.80 2.16 -13.85
C GLU A 142 19.66 1.70 -14.76
N GLN A 143 18.46 2.25 -14.56
CA GLN A 143 17.30 2.04 -15.44
C GLN A 143 17.38 2.89 -16.72
N GLY A 144 18.32 3.85 -16.79
CA GLY A 144 18.40 4.95 -17.75
C GLY A 144 19.49 4.85 -18.83
N SER A 145 20.18 3.72 -19.00
CA SER A 145 20.95 3.43 -20.23
C SER A 145 20.11 2.56 -21.18
N ALA A 146 19.42 3.01 -22.24
CA ALA A 146 19.14 4.29 -22.90
C ALA A 146 17.80 4.16 -23.69
N PRO A 147 17.24 5.25 -24.27
CA PRO A 147 17.35 5.31 -25.73
C PRO A 147 18.01 6.62 -26.20
N ASP A 148 18.97 6.43 -27.10
CA ASP A 148 19.65 7.39 -27.97
C ASP A 148 19.06 8.82 -27.99
N GLY A 149 19.82 9.74 -27.41
CA GLY A 149 19.76 11.14 -27.79
C GLY A 149 20.28 11.32 -29.21
N ARG A 150 19.47 10.96 -30.22
CA ARG A 150 19.63 11.56 -31.56
C ARG A 150 19.14 12.99 -31.49
N LEU A 151 20.02 13.89 -31.04
CA LEU A 151 20.02 15.26 -31.51
C LEU A 151 20.33 15.20 -33.01
N THR A 152 19.30 15.15 -33.84
CA THR A 152 19.46 15.51 -35.25
C THR A 152 19.74 17.00 -35.30
N GLU A 153 21.02 17.36 -35.45
CA GLU A 153 21.39 18.62 -36.07
C GLU A 153 20.73 18.67 -37.46
N ARG A 154 19.86 19.65 -37.67
CA ARG A 154 19.47 20.08 -39.00
C ARG A 154 20.00 21.50 -39.20
N THR A 155 21.11 21.56 -39.92
CA THR A 155 21.52 22.67 -40.79
C THR A 155 20.40 23.05 -41.75
#